data_AF-A0A815YTB5-F1
#
_entry.id   AF-A0A815YTB5-F1
#
_cell.length_a   1.000
_cell.length_b   1.000
_cell.length_c   1.000
_cell.angle_alpha   90.00
_cell.angle_beta   90.00
_cell.angle_gamma   90.00
#
_symmetry.space_group_name_H-M   'P 1'
#
loop_
_entity.id
_entity.type
_entity.pdbx_description
1 polymer ?
#
loop_
_entity_poly.entity_id
_entity_poly.type
_entity_poly.pdbx_seq_one_letter_code
_entity_poly.pdbx_strand_id
1 'polypeptide(L)'
;LSQGEYVAPEKIEDVYARSRFISQLFVYGDSFESFLVAIVLLNDDYVKQWGKNEGYNVDTIMSSELNTKLKRIVLDDMIREGKRRGLMSYEQVKAIEFIKE
;
A
#
# COMPACT_ATOMS: atom_id res chain seq x y z
N LEU A 1 6.98 6.60 -16.34
CA LEU A 1 8.38 6.78 -15.93
C LEU A 1 9.08 7.54 -17.06
N SER A 2 9.20 8.86 -16.98
CA SER A 2 9.51 9.72 -18.13
C SER A 2 11.00 9.97 -18.41
N GLN A 3 11.94 9.31 -17.71
CA GLN A 3 13.38 9.67 -17.75
C GLN A 3 14.33 8.47 -17.85
N GLY A 4 13.86 7.30 -18.33
CA GLY A 4 14.73 6.12 -18.48
C GLY A 4 15.18 5.48 -17.17
N GLU A 5 14.60 5.88 -16.02
CA GLU A 5 14.79 5.21 -14.74
C GLU A 5 14.10 3.85 -14.78
N TYR A 6 14.89 2.78 -14.82
CA TYR A 6 14.39 1.43 -14.65
C TYR A 6 14.01 1.24 -13.19
N VAL A 7 12.70 1.10 -12.94
CA VAL A 7 12.17 0.68 -11.65
C VAL A 7 11.89 -0.82 -11.74
N ALA A 8 12.44 -1.60 -10.82
CA ALA A 8 12.10 -3.02 -10.68
C ALA A 8 10.89 -3.17 -9.76
N PRO A 9 9.67 -3.48 -10.26
CA PRO A 9 8.48 -3.59 -9.42
C PRO A 9 8.63 -4.65 -8.35
N GLU A 10 9.24 -5.79 -8.67
CA GLU A 10 9.49 -6.91 -7.75
C GLU A 10 10.27 -6.48 -6.49
N LYS A 11 11.30 -5.65 -6.65
CA LYS A 11 12.06 -5.08 -5.51
C LYS A 11 11.15 -4.26 -4.59
N ILE A 12 10.26 -3.46 -5.17
CA ILE A 12 9.34 -2.59 -4.43
C ILE A 12 8.27 -3.45 -3.73
N GLU A 13 7.72 -4.42 -4.44
CA GLU A 13 6.75 -5.38 -3.92
C GLU A 13 7.32 -6.16 -2.73
N ASP A 14 8.54 -6.69 -2.83
CA ASP A 14 9.25 -7.39 -1.75
C ASP A 14 9.44 -6.52 -0.49
N VAL A 15 9.64 -5.22 -0.69
CA VAL A 15 9.77 -4.25 0.40
C VAL A 15 8.42 -3.99 1.07
N TYR A 16 7.37 -3.73 0.29
CA TYR A 16 6.05 -3.43 0.82
C TYR A 16 5.34 -4.66 1.41
N ALA A 17 5.64 -5.87 0.94
CA ALA A 17 5.16 -7.13 1.51
C ALA A 17 5.57 -7.34 2.98
N ARG A 18 6.41 -6.46 3.54
CA ARG A 18 6.81 -6.45 4.96
C ARG A 18 5.83 -5.69 5.85
N SER A 19 4.88 -4.95 5.28
CA SER A 19 3.77 -4.35 6.01
C SER A 19 2.84 -5.44 6.54
N ARG A 20 2.42 -5.33 7.80
CA ARG A 20 1.46 -6.26 8.40
C ARG A 20 0.05 -6.10 7.82
N PHE A 21 -0.24 -4.95 7.23
CA PHE A 21 -1.53 -4.68 6.60
C PHE A 21 -1.70 -5.40 5.26
N ILE A 22 -0.62 -5.88 4.65
CA ILE A 22 -0.62 -6.39 3.28
C ILE A 22 -0.53 -7.92 3.29
N SER A 23 -1.46 -8.55 2.58
CA SER A 23 -1.41 -9.98 2.26
C SER A 23 -0.66 -10.18 0.94
N GLN A 24 -1.08 -9.44 -0.09
CA GLN A 24 -0.47 -9.42 -1.42
C GLN A 24 -0.54 -8.01 -1.99
N LEU A 25 0.38 -7.68 -2.89
CA LEU A 25 0.34 -6.43 -3.63
C LEU A 25 0.90 -6.59 -5.03
N PHE A 26 0.54 -5.64 -5.89
CA PHE A 26 1.11 -5.49 -7.23
C PHE A 26 1.41 -4.00 -7.46
N VAL A 27 2.62 -3.69 -7.92
CA VAL A 27 3.06 -2.33 -8.22
C VAL A 27 3.02 -2.10 -9.72
N TYR A 28 2.36 -1.03 -10.12
CA TYR A 28 2.24 -0.63 -11.52
C TYR A 28 2.85 0.75 -11.74
N GLY A 29 3.57 0.88 -12.85
CA GLY A 29 4.07 2.14 -13.36
C GLY A 29 3.75 2.26 -14.84
N ASP A 30 3.17 3.38 -15.24
CA ASP A 30 2.93 3.69 -16.65
C ASP A 30 4.07 4.56 -17.18
N SER A 31 4.50 4.35 -18.43
CA SER A 31 5.51 5.18 -19.08
C SER A 31 5.09 6.65 -19.18
N PHE A 32 3.80 6.93 -19.35
CA PHE A 32 3.24 8.28 -19.46
C PHE A 32 3.07 8.98 -18.10
N GLU A 33 3.12 8.24 -16.99
CA GLU A 33 2.96 8.79 -15.64
C GLU A 33 4.32 8.95 -14.93
N SER A 34 4.43 9.94 -14.05
CA SER A 34 5.68 10.22 -13.31
C SER A 34 5.79 9.48 -11.98
N PHE A 35 4.83 8.61 -11.67
CA PHE A 35 4.73 7.93 -10.39
C PHE A 35 4.24 6.49 -10.51
N LEU A 36 4.43 5.73 -9.43
CA LEU A 36 3.94 4.37 -9.28
C LEU A 36 2.66 4.34 -8.46
N VAL A 37 1.83 3.34 -8.72
CA VAL A 37 0.64 3.02 -7.92
C VAL A 37 0.72 1.56 -7.49
N ALA A 38 -0.04 1.17 -6.47
CA ALA A 38 -0.16 -0.23 -6.08
C ALA A 38 -1.61 -0.69 -5.95
N ILE A 39 -1.85 -1.93 -6.34
CA ILE A 39 -3.05 -2.68 -6.00
C ILE A 39 -2.70 -3.54 -4.78
N VAL A 40 -3.52 -3.47 -3.73
CA VAL A 40 -3.23 -4.09 -2.43
C VAL A 40 -4.38 -5.00 -2.03
N LEU A 41 -4.05 -6.25 -1.71
CA LEU A 41 -4.91 -7.16 -0.96
C LEU A 41 -4.56 -7.05 0.52
N LEU A 42 -5.54 -6.70 1.35
CA LEU A 42 -5.33 -6.50 2.77
C LEU A 42 -5.20 -7.83 3.52
N ASN A 43 -4.42 -7.82 4.60
CA ASN A 43 -4.47 -8.87 5.61
C ASN A 43 -5.69 -8.65 6.51
N ASP A 44 -6.74 -9.39 6.21
CA ASP A 44 -8.03 -9.32 6.89
C ASP A 44 -7.94 -9.45 8.42
N ASP A 45 -7.14 -10.40 8.91
CA ASP A 45 -6.98 -10.66 10.34
C ASP A 45 -6.32 -9.47 11.04
N TYR A 46 -5.25 -8.94 10.43
CA TYR A 46 -4.55 -7.79 10.98
C TYR A 46 -5.39 -6.51 10.92
N VAL A 47 -6.12 -6.28 9.84
CA VAL A 47 -7.02 -5.12 9.70
C VAL A 47 -8.15 -5.19 10.73
N LYS A 48 -8.76 -6.36 10.96
CA LYS A 48 -9.77 -6.56 12.00
C LYS A 48 -9.20 -6.31 13.40
N GLN A 49 -7.99 -6.79 13.67
CA GLN A 49 -7.30 -6.55 14.94
C GLN A 49 -6.98 -5.05 15.14
N TRP A 50 -6.43 -4.40 14.13
CA TRP A 50 -6.14 -2.97 14.14
C TRP A 50 -7.41 -2.15 14.38
N GLY A 51 -8.49 -2.46 13.65
CA GLY A 51 -9.76 -1.76 13.80
C GLY A 51 -10.32 -1.89 15.21
N LYS A 52 -10.28 -3.09 15.82
CA LYS A 52 -10.67 -3.29 17.23
C LYS A 52 -9.86 -2.44 18.20
N ASN A 53 -8.54 -2.34 17.99
CA ASN A 53 -7.66 -1.54 18.84
C ASN A 53 -7.95 -0.03 18.74
N GLU A 54 -8.42 0.42 17.57
CA GLU A 54 -8.85 1.80 17.33
C GLU A 54 -10.32 2.05 17.76
N GLY A 55 -11.03 1.03 18.26
CA GLY A 55 -12.42 1.13 18.70
C GLY A 55 -13.46 0.97 17.59
N TYR A 56 -13.08 0.49 16.41
CA TYR A 56 -13.99 0.22 15.29
C TYR A 56 -14.52 -1.22 15.32
N ASN A 57 -15.80 -1.40 14.96
CA ASN A 57 -16.37 -2.72 14.66
C ASN A 57 -16.12 -3.10 13.19
N VAL A 58 -16.29 -4.38 12.86
CA VAL A 58 -16.00 -4.92 11.51
C VAL A 58 -16.82 -4.23 10.42
N ASP A 59 -18.10 -3.95 10.66
CA ASP A 59 -18.97 -3.28 9.70
C ASP A 59 -18.50 -1.84 9.40
N THR A 60 -17.98 -1.14 10.42
CA THR A 60 -17.43 0.20 10.27
C THR A 60 -16.14 0.18 9.44
N ILE A 61 -15.29 -0.84 9.62
CA ILE A 61 -14.04 -1.01 8.83
C ILE A 61 -14.34 -1.06 7.34
N MET A 62 -15.46 -1.67 6.94
CA MET A 62 -15.86 -1.81 5.54
C MET A 62 -16.58 -0.57 4.97
N SER A 63 -16.83 0.47 5.77
CA SER A 63 -17.46 1.71 5.31
C SER A 63 -16.53 2.52 4.39
N SER A 64 -17.11 3.32 3.48
CA SER A 64 -16.34 4.13 2.51
C SER A 64 -15.43 5.18 3.17
N GLU A 65 -15.88 5.78 4.27
CA GLU A 65 -15.10 6.76 5.03
C GLU A 65 -13.91 6.11 5.72
N LEU A 66 -14.12 4.99 6.42
CA LEU A 66 -13.02 4.28 7.09
C LEU A 66 -12.08 3.63 6.08
N ASN A 67 -12.57 3.24 4.90
CA ASN A 67 -11.73 2.80 3.79
C ASN A 67 -10.75 3.91 3.35
N THR A 68 -11.20 5.17 3.25
CA THR A 68 -10.31 6.30 2.91
C THR A 68 -9.24 6.51 3.99
N LYS A 69 -9.62 6.45 5.26
CA LYS A 69 -8.66 6.54 6.38
C LYS A 69 -7.68 5.35 6.38
N LEU A 70 -8.16 4.14 6.14
CA LEU A 70 -7.34 2.93 6.07
C LEU A 70 -6.35 2.97 4.91
N LYS A 71 -6.77 3.42 3.72
CA LYS A 71 -5.87 3.64 2.58
C LYS A 71 -4.71 4.55 2.94
N ARG A 72 -4.98 5.67 3.64
CA ARG A 72 -3.92 6.57 4.10
C ARG A 72 -2.96 5.90 5.06
N ILE A 73 -3.48 5.17 6.05
CA ILE A 73 -2.65 4.47 7.04
C ILE A 73 -1.76 3.41 6.38
N VAL A 74 -2.33 2.62 5.46
CA VAL A 74 -1.59 1.59 4.72
C VAL A 74 -0.53 2.21 3.82
N LEU A 75 -0.87 3.29 3.10
CA LEU A 75 0.09 4.01 2.27
C LEU A 75 1.23 4.61 3.10
N ASP A 76 0.94 5.22 4.25
CA ASP A 76 1.94 5.76 5.16
C ASP A 76 2.87 4.65 5.71
N ASP A 77 2.29 3.48 6.02
CA ASP A 77 3.03 2.29 6.45
C ASP A 77 3.97 1.77 5.35
N MET A 78 3.47 1.66 4.11
CA MET A 78 4.26 1.31 2.93
C MET A 78 5.42 2.29 2.71
N ILE A 79 5.15 3.59 2.72
CA ILE A 79 6.19 4.63 2.56
C ILE A 79 7.24 4.52 3.66
N ARG A 80 6.82 4.25 4.90
CA ARG A 80 7.73 4.03 6.04
C ARG A 80 8.62 2.81 5.81
N GLU A 81 8.06 1.68 5.42
CA GLU A 81 8.83 0.47 5.09
C GLU A 81 9.78 0.69 3.92
N GLY A 82 9.32 1.39 2.88
CA GLY A 82 10.13 1.78 1.74
C GLY A 82 11.35 2.60 2.14
N LYS A 83 11.15 3.68 2.91
CA LYS A 83 12.26 4.52 3.40
C LYS A 83 13.22 3.73 4.28
N ARG A 84 12.68 2.91 5.19
CA ARG A 84 13.48 2.08 6.10
C ARG A 84 14.38 1.08 5.37
N ARG A 85 13.97 0.65 4.17
CA ARG A 85 14.67 -0.34 3.34
C ARG A 85 15.40 0.26 2.14
N GLY A 86 15.48 1.59 2.06
CA GLY A 86 16.27 2.29 1.05
C GLY A 86 15.60 2.44 -0.30
N LEU A 87 14.26 2.37 -0.38
CA LEU A 87 13.54 2.80 -1.58
C LEU A 87 13.71 4.30 -1.78
N MET A 88 14.10 4.67 -3.00
CA MET A 88 14.24 6.06 -3.41
C MET A 88 12.87 6.72 -3.55
N SER A 89 12.81 8.05 -3.51
CA SER A 89 11.54 8.79 -3.59
C SER A 89 10.71 8.49 -4.86
N TYR A 90 11.37 8.12 -5.97
CA TYR A 90 10.72 7.74 -7.23
C TYR A 90 10.28 6.27 -7.27
N GLU A 91 10.82 5.42 -6.38
CA GLU A 91 10.37 4.04 -6.18
C GLU A 91 9.17 3.96 -5.23
N GLN A 92 8.76 5.08 -4.64
CA GLN A 92 7.64 5.12 -3.69
C GLN A 92 6.31 5.31 -4.42
N VAL A 93 5.36 4.40 -4.17
CA VAL A 93 4.00 4.54 -4.71
C VAL A 93 3.31 5.80 -4.17
N LYS A 94 2.50 6.44 -5.01
CA LYS A 94 1.76 7.66 -4.67
C LYS A 94 0.31 7.42 -4.30
N ALA A 95 -0.25 6.31 -4.77
CA ALA A 95 -1.63 5.93 -4.49
C ALA A 95 -1.74 4.41 -4.41
N ILE A 96 -2.75 3.96 -3.66
CA ILE A 96 -3.11 2.56 -3.56
C ILE A 96 -4.60 2.35 -3.75
N GLU A 97 -4.94 1.21 -4.34
CA GLU A 97 -6.31 0.72 -4.41
C GLU A 97 -6.42 -0.65 -3.77
N PHE A 98 -7.51 -0.87 -3.03
CA PHE A 98 -7.79 -2.16 -2.41
C PHE A 98 -8.62 -3.03 -3.34
N ILE A 99 -8.24 -4.30 -3.43
CA ILE A 99 -9.06 -5.33 -4.07
C ILE A 99 -9.62 -6.27 -3.02
N LYS A 100 -10.78 -6.84 -3.31
CA LYS A 100 -11.35 -7.96 -2.55
C LYS A 100 -10.99 -9.25 -3.30
N GLU A 101 -10.70 -10.31 -2.54
CA GLU A 101 -10.72 -11.68 -3.07
C GLU A 101 -12.10 -12.05 -3.63
#